data_AF-Q0HS86-F1
#
_entry.id   AF-Q0HS86-F1
#
_cell.length_a   1.000
_cell.length_b   1.000
_cell.length_c   1.000
_cell.angle_alpha   90.00
_cell.angle_beta   90.00
_cell.angle_gamma   90.00
#
_symmetry.space_group_name_H-M   'P 1'
#
loop_
_entity.id
_entity.type
_entity.pdbx_description
1 polymer ?
#
loop_
_entity_poly.entity_id
_entity_poly.type
_entity_poly.pdbx_seq_one_letter_code
_entity_poly.pdbx_strand_id
1 'polypeptide(L)'
;MTKCGHLTLTKYQQGISLIEVLVALVILVIGLIGIFNLHIVAKRGSFESFQQTQASYYATDIINRMKLNRTELANYNGTYSGTPTAVSKACEDNTLCNPAELKSWDIFEWQSLFIGAAETVGSLNVGGLDTPTACVQVVGNDVLVAIVWKGISSTNIDTSAIEDTVVSCGSGTPNRRIFSIRTVII
;
A
#
# COMPACT_ATOMS: atom_id res chain seq x y z
N MET A 1 -73.68 -32.28 -27.48
CA MET A 1 -73.15 -31.07 -26.81
C MET A 1 -71.80 -31.50 -26.24
N THR A 2 -70.65 -30.93 -26.59
CA THR A 2 -70.27 -29.51 -26.68
C THR A 2 -68.97 -29.42 -27.50
N LYS A 3 -68.93 -28.60 -28.55
CA LYS A 3 -67.69 -28.31 -29.29
C LYS A 3 -66.90 -27.27 -28.50
N CYS A 4 -65.71 -27.61 -28.01
CA CYS A 4 -64.76 -26.66 -27.46
C CYS A 4 -63.91 -26.09 -28.61
N GLY A 5 -64.19 -24.86 -29.02
CA GLY A 5 -63.44 -24.15 -30.05
C GLY A 5 -62.09 -23.67 -29.50
N HIS A 6 -61.00 -24.23 -30.02
CA HIS A 6 -59.65 -23.80 -29.70
C HIS A 6 -59.33 -22.50 -30.45
N LEU A 7 -59.43 -21.36 -29.75
CA LEU A 7 -58.99 -20.05 -30.26
C LEU A 7 -57.46 -19.99 -30.22
N THR A 8 -56.79 -20.36 -31.30
CA THR A 8 -55.38 -20.06 -31.50
C THR A 8 -55.23 -18.57 -31.77
N LEU A 9 -54.91 -17.80 -30.72
CA LEU A 9 -54.38 -16.45 -30.86
C LEU A 9 -52.99 -16.55 -31.50
N THR A 10 -52.92 -16.40 -32.81
CA THR A 10 -51.66 -16.20 -33.53
C THR A 10 -51.09 -14.83 -33.13
N LYS A 11 -50.19 -14.83 -32.15
CA LYS A 11 -49.36 -13.67 -31.83
C LYS A 11 -48.55 -13.30 -33.07
N TYR A 12 -48.83 -12.15 -33.66
CA TYR A 12 -47.98 -11.54 -34.67
C TYR A 12 -46.59 -11.34 -34.06
N GLN A 13 -45.58 -12.02 -34.61
CA GLN A 13 -44.19 -11.80 -34.24
C GLN A 13 -43.77 -10.45 -34.81
N GLN A 14 -43.83 -9.41 -33.99
CA GLN A 14 -43.30 -8.09 -34.34
C GLN A 14 -41.77 -8.21 -34.37
N GLY A 15 -41.20 -8.11 -35.57
CA GLY A 15 -39.75 -8.10 -35.75
C GLY A 15 -39.12 -6.90 -35.05
N ILE A 16 -37.89 -7.07 -34.58
CA ILE A 16 -37.10 -6.02 -33.94
C ILE A 16 -36.84 -4.91 -34.96
N SER A 17 -37.17 -3.67 -34.65
CA SER A 17 -36.87 -2.55 -35.55
C SER A 17 -35.38 -2.18 -35.48
N LEU A 18 -34.77 -1.73 -36.58
CA LEU A 18 -33.38 -1.28 -36.60
C LEU A 18 -33.14 -0.13 -35.58
N ILE A 19 -34.16 0.70 -35.36
CA ILE A 19 -34.12 1.77 -34.35
C ILE A 19 -34.02 1.22 -32.92
N GLU A 20 -34.66 0.08 -32.64
CA GLU A 20 -34.71 -0.52 -31.31
C GLU A 20 -33.34 -1.10 -30.91
N VAL A 21 -32.67 -1.76 -31.86
CA VAL A 21 -31.29 -2.24 -31.68
C VAL A 21 -30.33 -1.07 -31.47
N LEU A 22 -30.51 0.03 -32.21
CA LEU A 22 -29.67 1.22 -32.08
C LEU A 22 -29.84 1.88 -30.70
N VAL A 23 -31.08 2.01 -30.22
CA VAL A 23 -31.38 2.53 -28.87
C VAL A 23 -30.81 1.62 -27.79
N ALA A 24 -30.96 0.29 -27.92
CA ALA A 24 -30.39 -0.67 -26.98
C ALA A 24 -28.86 -0.58 -26.92
N LEU A 25 -28.19 -0.43 -28.07
CA LEU A 25 -26.74 -0.21 -28.14
C LEU A 25 -26.31 1.09 -27.45
N VAL A 26 -27.05 2.19 -27.63
CA VAL A 26 -26.75 3.47 -26.96
C VAL A 26 -26.83 3.31 -25.44
N ILE A 27 -27.90 2.70 -24.94
CA ILE A 27 -28.07 2.44 -23.49
C ILE A 27 -26.94 1.55 -22.96
N LEU A 28 -26.58 0.50 -23.70
CA LEU A 28 -25.50 -0.42 -23.34
C LEU A 28 -24.15 0.28 -23.26
N VAL A 29 -23.81 1.14 -24.24
CA VAL A 29 -22.54 1.88 -24.23
C VAL A 29 -22.46 2.83 -23.03
N ILE A 30 -23.53 3.56 -22.73
CA ILE A 30 -23.59 4.44 -21.55
C ILE A 30 -23.42 3.64 -20.26
N GLY A 31 -24.10 2.49 -20.16
CA GLY A 31 -23.98 1.57 -19.03
C GLY A 31 -22.55 1.06 -18.82
N LEU A 32 -21.87 0.65 -19.91
CA LEU A 32 -20.49 0.16 -19.86
C LEU A 32 -19.51 1.25 -19.42
N ILE A 33 -19.65 2.49 -19.90
CA ILE A 33 -18.82 3.62 -19.46
C ILE A 33 -18.98 3.83 -17.95
N GLY A 34 -20.19 3.71 -17.41
CA GLY A 34 -20.44 3.76 -15.98
C GLY A 34 -19.64 2.69 -15.20
N ILE A 35 -19.68 1.44 -15.67
CA ILE A 35 -18.99 0.31 -15.04
C ILE A 35 -17.46 0.48 -15.10
N PHE A 36 -16.91 1.01 -16.19
CA PHE A 36 -15.46 1.24 -16.30
C PHE A 36 -14.96 2.28 -15.30
N ASN A 37 -15.73 3.35 -15.07
CA ASN A 37 -15.38 4.33 -14.04
C ASN A 37 -15.34 3.70 -12.64
N LEU A 38 -16.30 2.84 -12.32
CA LEU A 38 -16.31 2.09 -11.06
C LEU A 38 -15.08 1.16 -10.93
N HIS A 39 -14.68 0.48 -12.02
CA HIS A 39 -13.48 -0.35 -12.02
C HIS A 39 -12.19 0.45 -11.74
N ILE A 40 -12.07 1.67 -12.27
CA ILE A 40 -10.92 2.54 -12.01
C ILE A 40 -10.86 2.92 -10.54
N VAL A 41 -11.99 3.33 -9.95
CA VAL A 41 -12.08 3.67 -8.52
C VAL A 41 -11.73 2.46 -7.65
N ALA A 42 -12.28 1.28 -7.97
CA ALA A 42 -11.98 0.05 -7.26
C ALA A 42 -10.49 -0.29 -7.29
N LYS A 43 -9.84 -0.21 -8.46
CA LYS A 43 -8.39 -0.45 -8.59
C LYS A 43 -7.56 0.54 -7.79
N ARG A 44 -7.92 1.83 -7.78
CA ARG A 44 -7.24 2.85 -6.97
C ARG A 44 -7.35 2.53 -5.47
N GLY A 45 -8.54 2.16 -5.00
CA GLY A 45 -8.77 1.76 -3.62
C GLY A 45 -7.98 0.50 -3.21
N SER A 46 -7.93 -0.51 -4.09
CA SER A 46 -7.10 -1.70 -3.88
C SER A 46 -5.62 -1.36 -3.77
N PHE A 47 -5.12 -0.45 -4.61
CA PHE A 47 -3.73 -0.02 -4.57
C PHE A 47 -3.39 0.76 -3.28
N GLU A 48 -4.26 1.68 -2.84
CA GLU A 48 -4.06 2.39 -1.57
C GLU A 48 -4.08 1.42 -0.38
N SER A 49 -4.97 0.42 -0.38
CA SER A 49 -5.03 -0.62 0.66
C SER A 49 -3.78 -1.50 0.68
N PHE A 50 -3.24 -1.83 -0.50
CA PHE A 50 -1.98 -2.55 -0.62
C PHE A 50 -0.81 -1.75 -0.03
N GLN A 51 -0.68 -0.46 -0.37
CA GLN A 51 0.37 0.40 0.19
C GLN A 51 0.25 0.55 1.72
N GLN A 52 -0.97 0.68 2.25
CA GLN A 52 -1.22 0.71 3.68
C GLN A 52 -0.74 -0.57 4.38
N THR A 53 -1.00 -1.72 3.75
CA THR A 53 -0.56 -3.03 4.26
C THR A 53 0.97 -3.13 4.26
N GLN A 54 1.63 -2.74 3.16
CA GLN A 54 3.10 -2.70 3.08
C GLN A 54 3.71 -1.79 4.15
N ALA A 55 3.16 -0.60 4.36
CA ALA A 55 3.63 0.32 5.40
C ALA A 55 3.51 -0.28 6.81
N SER A 56 2.39 -0.97 7.10
CA SER A 56 2.20 -1.65 8.38
C SER A 56 3.18 -2.81 8.59
N TYR A 57 3.46 -3.56 7.52
CA TYR A 57 4.44 -4.63 7.52
C TYR A 57 5.85 -4.08 7.79
N TYR A 58 6.26 -3.02 7.10
CA TYR A 58 7.58 -2.39 7.29
C TYR A 58 7.75 -1.85 8.70
N ALA A 59 6.72 -1.20 9.26
CA ALA A 59 6.78 -0.70 10.63
C ALA A 59 6.92 -1.83 11.66
N THR A 60 6.20 -2.94 11.46
CA THR A 60 6.24 -4.09 12.36
C THR A 60 7.57 -4.86 12.24
N ASP A 61 8.11 -4.98 11.03
CA ASP A 61 9.38 -5.65 10.74
C ASP A 61 10.54 -5.01 11.53
N ILE A 62 10.72 -3.68 11.41
CA ILE A 62 11.80 -3.00 12.14
C ILE A 62 11.63 -3.05 13.65
N ILE A 63 10.39 -3.03 14.16
CA ILE A 63 10.11 -3.20 15.59
C ILE A 63 10.57 -4.57 16.07
N ASN A 64 10.29 -5.63 15.30
CA ASN A 64 10.71 -6.97 15.66
C ASN A 64 12.24 -7.11 15.63
N ARG A 65 12.91 -6.51 14.64
CA ARG A 65 14.39 -6.44 14.59
C ARG A 65 14.98 -5.72 15.81
N MET A 66 14.42 -4.56 16.17
CA MET A 66 14.82 -3.82 17.37
C MET A 66 14.61 -4.62 18.67
N LYS A 67 13.55 -5.42 18.75
CA LYS A 67 13.29 -6.31 19.91
C LYS A 67 14.33 -7.43 20.04
N LEU A 68 14.91 -7.88 18.93
CA LEU A 68 15.97 -8.90 18.91
C LEU A 68 17.34 -8.28 19.23
N ASN A 69 17.59 -7.04 18.83
CA ASN A 69 18.85 -6.33 19.04
C ASN A 69 18.73 -5.12 19.98
N ARG A 70 18.29 -5.37 21.22
CA ARG A 70 17.95 -4.32 22.19
C ARG A 70 19.13 -3.47 22.65
N THR A 71 20.34 -4.04 22.61
CA THR A 71 21.57 -3.32 22.99
C THR A 71 21.85 -2.12 22.10
N GLU A 72 21.35 -2.15 20.85
CA GLU A 72 21.51 -1.09 19.86
C GLU A 72 20.26 -0.21 19.72
N LEU A 73 19.27 -0.33 20.61
CA LEU A 73 17.96 0.30 20.43
C LEU A 73 18.04 1.81 20.17
N ALA A 74 18.83 2.54 20.97
CA ALA A 74 19.04 3.98 20.80
C ALA A 74 19.66 4.34 19.44
N ASN A 75 20.41 3.41 18.84
CA ASN A 75 21.12 3.60 17.58
C ASN A 75 20.27 3.30 16.33
N TYR A 76 19.00 2.92 16.50
CA TYR A 76 17.97 2.91 15.45
C TYR A 76 17.23 4.25 15.33
N ASN A 77 17.45 5.22 16.23
CA ASN A 77 16.81 6.53 16.14
C ASN A 77 17.31 7.31 14.91
N GLY A 78 16.42 7.66 13.99
CA GLY A 78 16.80 8.36 12.77
C GLY A 78 15.70 8.42 11.71
N THR A 79 16.08 9.02 10.57
CA THR A 79 15.24 9.11 9.36
C THR A 79 15.89 8.29 8.25
N TYR A 80 15.10 7.45 7.59
CA TYR A 80 15.52 6.50 6.58
C TYR A 80 14.72 6.74 5.30
N SER A 81 15.38 7.02 4.19
CA SER A 81 14.72 7.25 2.90
C SER A 81 15.58 6.74 1.75
N GLY A 82 14.93 6.51 0.61
CA GLY A 82 15.62 6.12 -0.62
C GLY A 82 16.26 4.73 -0.59
N THR A 83 17.28 4.56 -1.43
CA THR A 83 18.01 3.31 -1.57
C THR A 83 18.90 3.05 -0.35
N PRO A 84 18.91 1.82 0.19
CA PRO A 84 19.79 1.45 1.30
C PRO A 84 21.27 1.71 0.97
N THR A 85 22.03 2.11 1.99
CA THR A 85 23.49 2.22 1.87
C THR A 85 24.11 0.84 2.04
N ALA A 86 25.00 0.45 1.14
CA ALA A 86 25.70 -0.83 1.24
C ALA A 86 26.41 -0.97 2.59
N VAL A 87 26.24 -2.13 3.21
CA VAL A 87 26.88 -2.47 4.48
C VAL A 87 28.20 -3.21 4.25
N SER A 88 29.11 -3.12 5.20
CA SER A 88 30.40 -3.83 5.14
C SER A 88 30.30 -5.33 5.35
N LYS A 89 29.20 -5.81 5.96
CA LYS A 89 29.03 -7.20 6.36
C LYS A 89 27.55 -7.61 6.29
N ALA A 90 27.26 -8.66 5.53
CA ALA A 90 25.95 -9.29 5.52
C ALA A 90 25.83 -10.23 6.72
N CYS A 91 24.81 -10.03 7.55
CA CYS A 91 24.57 -10.85 8.73
C CYS A 91 23.62 -12.02 8.42
N GLU A 92 24.01 -12.82 7.42
CA GLU A 92 23.27 -13.97 6.91
C GLU A 92 24.04 -15.28 7.15
N ASP A 93 23.31 -16.39 7.11
CA ASP A 93 23.83 -17.75 7.28
C ASP A 93 24.66 -17.95 8.57
N ASN A 94 25.91 -18.41 8.43
CA ASN A 94 26.84 -18.68 9.51
C ASN A 94 27.77 -17.48 9.81
N THR A 95 27.44 -16.29 9.32
CA THR A 95 28.24 -15.09 9.56
C THR A 95 27.95 -14.53 10.94
N LEU A 96 28.92 -14.61 11.86
CA LEU A 96 28.79 -14.01 13.19
C LEU A 96 28.89 -12.49 13.10
N CYS A 97 27.78 -11.81 13.38
CA CYS A 97 27.74 -10.36 13.53
C CYS A 97 27.70 -9.94 14.98
N ASN A 98 28.44 -8.88 15.32
CA ASN A 98 28.23 -8.20 16.59
C ASN A 98 26.93 -7.36 16.54
N PRO A 99 26.40 -6.88 17.68
CA PRO A 99 25.15 -6.11 17.70
C PRO A 99 25.14 -4.89 16.77
N ALA A 100 26.23 -4.12 16.68
CA ALA A 100 26.31 -2.94 15.82
C ALA A 100 26.32 -3.29 14.31
N GLU A 101 26.99 -4.39 13.94
CA GLU A 101 26.96 -4.95 12.59
C GLU A 101 25.55 -5.43 12.23
N LEU A 102 24.90 -6.16 13.15
CA LEU A 102 23.53 -6.66 12.95
C LEU A 102 22.55 -5.51 12.77
N LYS A 103 22.65 -4.44 13.56
CA LYS A 103 21.81 -3.25 13.39
C LYS A 103 21.98 -2.60 12.02
N SER A 104 23.21 -2.52 11.51
CA SER A 104 23.47 -1.96 10.18
C SER A 104 22.87 -2.82 9.09
N TRP A 105 22.97 -4.15 9.24
CA TRP A 105 22.34 -5.11 8.34
C TRP A 105 20.81 -5.03 8.37
N ASP A 106 20.20 -4.97 9.56
CA ASP A 106 18.75 -4.84 9.73
C ASP A 106 18.19 -3.61 9.00
N ILE A 107 18.87 -2.46 9.15
CA ILE A 107 18.47 -1.22 8.47
C ILE A 107 18.60 -1.38 6.96
N PHE A 108 19.67 -2.01 6.48
CA PHE A 108 19.88 -2.26 5.05
C PHE A 108 18.79 -3.15 4.45
N GLU A 109 18.47 -4.27 5.10
CA GLU A 109 17.45 -5.20 4.65
C GLU A 109 16.06 -4.54 4.68
N TRP A 110 15.76 -3.84 5.77
CA TRP A 110 14.50 -3.12 5.93
C TRP A 110 14.32 -2.01 4.88
N GLN A 111 15.35 -1.21 4.62
CA GLN A 111 15.33 -0.20 3.55
C GLN A 111 15.28 -0.83 2.16
N SER A 112 15.76 -2.07 1.97
CA SER A 112 15.62 -2.78 0.69
C SER A 112 14.15 -3.10 0.38
N LEU A 113 13.30 -3.26 1.40
CA LEU A 113 11.85 -3.41 1.21
C LEU A 113 11.20 -2.15 0.62
N PHE A 114 11.74 -0.96 0.92
CA PHE A 114 11.17 0.31 0.46
C PHE A 114 11.20 0.42 -1.06
N ILE A 115 12.29 -0.06 -1.65
CA ILE A 115 12.51 -0.08 -3.10
C ILE A 115 11.93 -1.33 -3.77
N GLY A 116 11.23 -2.19 -3.03
CA GLY A 116 10.64 -3.42 -3.56
C GLY A 116 11.66 -4.49 -3.94
N ALA A 117 12.83 -4.54 -3.30
CA ALA A 117 13.88 -5.50 -3.67
C ALA A 117 13.47 -6.97 -3.49
N ALA A 118 12.43 -7.23 -2.68
CA ALA A 118 11.91 -8.57 -2.43
C ALA A 118 11.09 -9.15 -3.61
N GLU A 119 10.50 -8.29 -4.45
CA GLU A 119 9.61 -8.72 -5.54
C GLU A 119 10.07 -8.07 -6.84
N THR A 120 10.37 -8.88 -7.85
CA THR A 120 10.84 -8.36 -9.15
C THR A 120 9.99 -8.87 -10.30
N VAL A 121 9.68 -7.97 -11.23
CA VAL A 121 9.07 -8.32 -12.51
C VAL A 121 10.10 -8.01 -13.59
N GLY A 122 10.79 -9.04 -14.05
CA GLY A 122 11.99 -8.88 -14.89
C GLY A 122 13.11 -8.21 -14.09
N SER A 123 13.63 -7.09 -14.58
CA SER A 123 14.68 -6.31 -13.90
C SER A 123 14.14 -5.16 -13.05
N LEU A 124 12.81 -5.02 -12.93
CA LEU A 124 12.18 -3.93 -12.18
C LEU A 124 11.72 -4.45 -10.82
N ASN A 125 12.14 -3.76 -9.77
CA ASN A 125 11.59 -3.97 -8.44
C ASN A 125 10.14 -3.49 -8.40
N VAL A 126 9.29 -4.28 -7.76
CA VAL A 126 7.86 -3.99 -7.57
C VAL A 126 7.48 -4.20 -6.10
N GLY A 127 6.29 -3.75 -5.71
CA GLY A 127 5.79 -3.93 -4.34
C GLY A 127 6.37 -2.97 -3.29
N GLY A 128 7.28 -2.08 -3.68
CA GLY A 128 7.74 -0.95 -2.86
C GLY A 128 6.67 0.15 -2.70
N LEU A 129 6.95 1.08 -1.79
CA LEU A 129 6.13 2.28 -1.60
C LEU A 129 6.63 3.41 -2.52
N ASP A 130 5.77 4.36 -2.90
CA ASP A 130 6.17 5.50 -3.72
C ASP A 130 6.80 6.60 -2.83
N THR A 131 8.06 6.97 -3.11
CA THR A 131 8.86 7.92 -2.31
C THR A 131 8.80 7.70 -0.79
N PRO A 132 9.19 6.51 -0.30
CA PRO A 132 9.07 6.17 1.10
C PRO A 132 10.08 6.92 1.96
N THR A 133 9.63 7.34 3.13
CA THR A 133 10.45 7.88 4.21
C THR A 133 9.98 7.26 5.51
N ALA A 134 10.88 6.65 6.26
CA ALA A 134 10.61 6.12 7.58
C ALA A 134 11.34 6.94 8.64
N CYS A 135 10.71 7.13 9.78
CA CYS A 135 11.32 7.79 10.93
C CYS A 135 11.13 6.92 12.16
N VAL A 136 12.22 6.70 12.87
CA VAL A 136 12.25 5.96 14.12
C VAL A 136 12.67 6.93 15.20
N GLN A 137 11.83 7.08 16.22
CA GLN A 137 12.11 7.87 17.41
C GLN A 137 12.19 6.94 18.61
N VAL A 138 13.31 7.01 19.34
CA VAL A 138 13.54 6.19 20.53
C VAL A 138 13.74 7.10 21.73
N VAL A 139 12.91 6.94 22.76
CA VAL A 139 13.00 7.67 24.04
C VAL A 139 13.02 6.65 25.17
N GLY A 140 14.22 6.28 25.61
CA GLY A 140 14.41 5.17 26.53
C GLY A 140 13.93 3.85 25.89
N ASN A 141 12.86 3.28 26.43
CA ASN A 141 12.25 2.05 25.91
C ASN A 141 11.01 2.32 25.03
N ASP A 142 10.55 3.57 24.94
CA ASP A 142 9.44 3.96 24.07
C ASP A 142 9.97 4.18 22.65
N VAL A 143 9.35 3.51 21.69
CA VAL A 143 9.73 3.50 20.28
C VAL A 143 8.53 3.87 19.43
N LEU A 144 8.65 4.96 18.70
CA LEU A 144 7.70 5.37 17.68
C LEU A 144 8.31 5.13 16.30
N VAL A 145 7.65 4.33 15.49
CA VAL A 145 8.01 4.11 14.09
C VAL A 145 6.92 4.72 13.21
N ALA A 146 7.31 5.59 12.28
CA ALA A 146 6.43 6.19 11.30
C ALA A 146 6.94 5.87 9.88
N ILE A 147 6.05 5.34 9.03
CA ILE A 147 6.30 5.12 7.60
C ILE A 147 5.45 6.11 6.82
N VAL A 148 6.10 6.83 5.91
CA VAL A 148 5.49 7.88 5.09
C VAL A 148 5.74 7.58 3.62
N TRP A 149 4.71 7.75 2.80
CA TRP A 149 4.81 7.55 1.36
C TRP A 149 3.87 8.52 0.63
N LYS A 150 4.04 8.60 -0.68
CA LYS A 150 3.17 9.37 -1.57
C LYS A 150 1.95 8.54 -1.98
N GLY A 151 0.76 9.07 -1.68
CA GLY A 151 -0.51 8.52 -2.12
C GLY A 151 -0.87 8.92 -3.54
N ILE A 152 -1.76 8.13 -4.15
CA ILE A 152 -2.28 8.39 -5.50
C ILE A 152 -3.34 9.50 -5.53
N SER A 153 -4.10 9.65 -4.45
CA SER A 153 -5.15 10.66 -4.30
C SER A 153 -4.60 11.91 -3.61
N SER A 154 -5.07 13.09 -4.00
CA SER A 154 -4.69 14.33 -3.33
C SER A 154 -5.20 14.35 -1.89
N THR A 155 -4.34 14.81 -0.99
CA THR A 155 -4.66 14.98 0.42
C THR A 155 -4.18 16.34 0.89
N ASN A 156 -5.00 17.00 1.70
CA ASN A 156 -4.56 18.11 2.55
C ASN A 156 -4.59 17.57 3.97
N ILE A 157 -3.46 17.09 4.47
CA ILE A 157 -3.36 16.62 5.86
C ILE A 157 -2.92 17.81 6.71
N ASP A 158 -3.81 18.25 7.60
CA ASP A 158 -3.43 19.13 8.71
C ASP A 158 -2.73 18.29 9.78
N THR A 159 -1.39 18.30 9.75
CA THR A 159 -0.57 17.55 10.72
C THR A 159 -0.37 18.31 12.03
N SER A 160 -0.93 19.51 12.18
CA SER A 160 -0.72 20.33 13.39
C SER A 160 -1.45 19.79 14.62
N ALA A 161 -2.49 18.97 14.43
CA ALA A 161 -3.31 18.39 15.50
C ALA A 161 -2.88 17.00 15.98
N ILE A 162 -1.81 16.42 15.41
CA ILE A 162 -1.40 15.03 15.70
C ILE A 162 -0.09 15.03 16.51
N GLU A 163 -0.20 15.01 17.84
CA GLU A 163 0.94 14.96 18.77
C GLU A 163 1.64 13.59 18.80
N ASP A 164 0.98 12.53 18.34
CA ASP A 164 1.49 11.14 18.40
C ASP A 164 2.15 10.68 17.10
N THR A 165 2.71 11.62 16.34
CA THR A 165 3.30 11.33 15.03
C THR A 165 4.58 12.13 14.88
N VAL A 166 5.59 11.56 14.23
CA VAL A 166 6.77 12.33 13.81
C VAL A 166 6.31 13.32 12.73
N VAL A 167 5.81 14.49 13.14
CA VAL A 167 5.16 15.50 12.28
C VAL A 167 6.09 15.91 11.12
N SER A 168 7.40 15.97 11.38
CA SER A 168 8.45 16.29 10.40
C SER A 168 8.81 15.14 9.44
N CYS A 169 8.37 13.91 9.70
CA CYS A 169 8.78 12.75 8.89
C CYS A 169 8.21 12.83 7.47
N GLY A 170 9.05 13.03 6.45
CA GLY A 170 8.58 13.16 5.07
C GLY A 170 7.59 14.32 4.89
N SER A 171 7.78 15.44 5.61
CA SER A 171 6.90 16.62 5.53
C SER A 171 6.83 17.25 4.13
N GLY A 172 7.85 17.03 3.29
CA GLY A 172 7.89 17.48 1.89
C GLY A 172 7.20 16.54 0.90
N THR A 173 6.67 15.39 1.32
CA THR A 173 6.09 14.39 0.43
C THR A 173 4.70 14.85 -0.06
N PRO A 174 4.47 15.01 -1.38
CA PRO A 174 3.15 15.35 -1.89
C PRO A 174 2.17 14.20 -1.69
N ASN A 175 0.87 14.50 -1.52
CA ASN A 175 -0.16 13.50 -1.23
C ASN A 175 0.22 12.56 -0.08
N ARG A 176 0.84 13.12 0.97
CA ARG A 176 1.44 12.39 2.07
C ARG A 176 0.45 11.40 2.67
N ARG A 177 0.88 10.15 2.82
CA ARG A 177 0.24 9.11 3.63
C ARG A 177 1.18 8.75 4.77
N ILE A 178 0.62 8.38 5.91
CA ILE A 178 1.40 8.05 7.10
C ILE A 178 0.78 6.87 7.83
N PHE A 179 1.64 5.95 8.26
CA PHE A 179 1.33 4.90 9.21
C PHE A 179 2.32 4.99 10.35
N SER A 180 1.83 5.13 11.58
CA SER A 180 2.66 5.15 12.78
C SER A 180 2.23 4.10 13.77
N ILE A 181 3.20 3.57 14.50
CA ILE A 181 3.00 2.65 15.61
C ILE A 181 3.95 3.03 16.73
N ARG A 182 3.41 3.15 17.94
CA ARG A 182 4.16 3.35 19.18
C ARG A 182 4.18 2.06 19.97
N THR A 183 5.34 1.66 20.48
CA THR A 183 5.49 0.46 21.30
C THR A 183 6.59 0.62 22.32
N VAL A 184 6.53 -0.16 23.40
CA VAL A 184 7.60 -0.22 24.40
C VAL A 184 8.39 -1.50 24.20
N ILE A 185 9.72 -1.39 24.13
CA ILE A 185 10.63 -2.53 24.06
C ILE A 185 11.28 -2.70 25.43
N ILE A 186 10.92 -3.78 26.12
CA ILE A 186 11.43 -4.19 27.44
C ILE A 186 12.35 -5.38 27.25
#